data_AF-A0A0S8ASC8-F1
#
_entry.id   AF-A0A0S8ASC8-F1
#
_cell.length_a   1.000
_cell.length_b   1.000
_cell.length_c   1.000
_cell.angle_alpha   90.00
_cell.angle_beta   90.00
_cell.angle_gamma   90.00
#
_symmetry.space_group_name_H-M   'P 1'
#
loop_
_entity.id
_entity.type
_entity.pdbx_description
1 polymer ?
#
loop_
_entity_poly.entity_id
_entity_poly.type
_entity_poly.pdbx_seq_one_letter_code
_entity_poly.pdbx_strand_id
1 'polypeptide(L)'
;MSKHEPTYDEDARRRRLVELLRALAARIHELGTERELLAAGPELLRLMGDARSELFHYEVRCTYDSPEVAESRRIVEQAQQQMNELELDPREPDVDDEENDEPWRSR
;
A
#
# COMPACT_ATOMS: atom_id res chain seq x y z
N MET A 1 -13.12 -14.20 4.04
CA MET A 1 -13.57 -12.85 3.61
C MET A 1 -12.37 -12.13 3.02
N SER A 2 -12.09 -12.36 1.73
CA SER A 2 -10.99 -11.68 1.03
C SER A 2 -11.24 -10.18 1.02
N LYS A 3 -10.43 -9.44 1.79
CA LYS A 3 -10.37 -7.99 1.66
C LYS A 3 -9.64 -7.73 0.34
N HIS A 4 -10.40 -7.66 -0.75
CA HIS A 4 -9.94 -7.05 -1.98
C HIS A 4 -9.43 -5.66 -1.60
N GLU A 5 -8.11 -5.47 -1.57
CA GLU A 5 -7.51 -4.14 -1.42
C GLU A 5 -8.09 -3.32 -2.58
N PRO A 6 -8.94 -2.32 -2.32
CA PRO A 6 -9.59 -1.60 -3.39
C PRO A 6 -8.48 -0.96 -4.20
N THR A 7 -8.39 -1.32 -5.48
CA THR A 7 -7.55 -0.63 -6.45
C THR A 7 -8.11 0.78 -6.55
N TYR A 8 -7.64 1.62 -5.64
CA TYR A 8 -8.06 3.00 -5.47
C TYR A 8 -7.81 3.70 -6.79
N ASP A 9 -8.86 4.19 -7.44
CA ASP A 9 -8.83 4.78 -8.78
C ASP A 9 -7.71 5.84 -8.85
N GLU A 10 -6.59 5.46 -9.48
CA GLU A 10 -5.37 6.26 -9.56
C GLU A 10 -5.66 7.58 -10.26
N ASP A 11 -6.55 7.57 -11.25
CA ASP A 11 -6.94 8.75 -12.00
C ASP A 11 -7.87 9.67 -11.19
N ALA A 12 -8.78 9.13 -10.39
CA ALA A 12 -9.52 9.94 -9.42
C ALA A 12 -8.58 10.63 -8.42
N ARG A 13 -7.54 9.93 -7.96
CA ARG A 13 -6.60 10.50 -6.99
C ARG A 13 -5.64 11.52 -7.60
N ARG A 14 -5.14 11.26 -8.82
CA ARG A 14 -4.37 12.23 -9.61
C ARG A 14 -5.16 13.51 -9.83
N ARG A 15 -6.44 13.40 -10.20
CA ARG A 15 -7.35 14.54 -10.35
C ARG A 15 -7.51 15.32 -9.05
N ARG A 16 -7.76 14.63 -7.94
CA ARG A 16 -7.87 15.25 -6.60
C ARG A 16 -6.59 16.00 -6.20
N LEU A 17 -5.42 15.44 -6.46
CA LEU A 17 -4.15 16.12 -6.18
C LEU A 17 -4.01 17.40 -7.02
N VAL A 18 -4.32 17.34 -8.32
CA VAL A 18 -4.29 18.52 -9.19
C VAL A 18 -5.28 19.58 -8.72
N GLU A 19 -6.47 19.19 -8.28
CA GLU A 19 -7.47 20.10 -7.70
C GLU A 19 -6.96 20.77 -6.42
N LEU A 20 -6.36 20.01 -5.50
CA LEU A 20 -5.78 20.56 -4.27
C LEU A 20 -4.67 21.58 -4.56
N LEU A 21 -3.77 21.27 -5.49
CA LEU A 21 -2.68 22.17 -5.86
C LEU A 21 -3.19 23.46 -6.49
N ARG A 22 -4.19 23.36 -7.38
CA ARG A 22 -4.82 24.54 -7.99
C ARG A 22 -5.59 25.37 -6.97
N ALA A 23 -6.29 24.72 -6.04
CA ALA A 23 -7.01 25.41 -4.97
C ALA A 23 -6.05 26.16 -4.03
N LEU A 24 -4.91 25.56 -3.66
CA LEU A 24 -3.88 26.22 -2.87
C LEU A 24 -3.31 27.45 -3.61
N ALA A 25 -2.99 27.32 -4.89
CA ALA A 25 -2.48 28.43 -5.71
C ALA A 25 -3.51 29.56 -5.83
N ALA A 26 -4.77 29.22 -6.12
CA ALA A 26 -5.87 30.18 -6.19
C ALA A 26 -6.02 30.93 -4.86
N ARG A 27 -5.97 30.20 -3.74
CA ARG A 27 -6.09 30.80 -2.40
C ARG A 27 -4.98 31.77 -2.08
N ILE A 28 -3.74 31.45 -2.44
CA ILE A 28 -2.60 32.36 -2.29
C ILE A 28 -2.79 33.63 -3.14
N HIS A 29 -3.32 33.50 -4.35
CA HIS A 29 -3.59 34.66 -5.22
C HIS A 29 -4.75 35.54 -4.74
N GLU A 30 -5.76 34.97 -4.10
CA GLU A 30 -6.86 35.74 -3.48
C GLU A 30 -6.40 36.62 -2.31
N LEU A 31 -5.33 36.20 -1.62
CA LEU A 31 -4.70 36.96 -0.53
C LEU A 31 -3.84 38.08 -1.13
N GLY A 32 -4.51 39.14 -1.59
CA GLY A 32 -3.93 40.18 -2.44
C GLY A 32 -2.95 41.14 -1.77
N THR A 33 -2.85 41.13 -0.44
CA THR A 33 -1.88 41.93 0.32
C THR A 33 -0.98 41.09 1.21
N GLU A 34 0.23 41.58 1.50
CA GLU A 34 1.16 40.91 2.43
C GLU A 34 0.52 40.69 3.80
N ARG A 35 -0.29 41.64 4.29
CA ARG A 35 -0.97 41.53 5.58
C ARG A 35 -1.98 40.38 5.59
N GLU A 36 -2.77 40.25 4.53
CA GLU A 36 -3.75 39.16 4.40
C GLU A 36 -3.06 37.81 4.26
N LEU A 37 -1.99 37.75 3.47
CA LEU A 37 -1.20 36.54 3.27
C LEU A 37 -0.58 36.05 4.59
N LEU A 38 0.02 36.94 5.37
CA LEU A 38 0.61 36.62 6.68
C LEU A 38 -0.45 36.27 7.72
N ALA A 39 -1.62 36.90 7.68
CA ALA A 39 -2.74 36.59 8.57
C ALA A 39 -3.35 35.19 8.28
N ALA A 40 -3.31 34.74 7.03
CA ALA A 40 -3.81 33.44 6.61
C ALA A 40 -2.86 32.26 6.92
N GLY A 41 -1.76 32.50 7.64
CA GLY A 41 -0.72 31.49 7.92
C GLY A 41 -1.25 30.11 8.38
N PRO A 42 -2.13 30.02 9.40
CA PRO A 42 -2.68 28.75 9.85
C PRO A 42 -3.49 28.00 8.77
N GLU A 43 -4.24 28.73 7.93
CA GLU A 43 -5.02 28.16 6.83
C GLU A 43 -4.09 27.58 5.76
N LEU A 44 -3.09 28.37 5.33
CA LEU A 44 -2.13 27.98 4.31
C LEU A 44 -1.28 26.78 4.77
N LEU A 45 -0.88 26.74 6.04
CA LEU A 45 -0.16 25.58 6.60
C LEU A 45 -0.98 24.30 6.52
N ARG A 46 -2.29 24.37 6.77
CA ARG A 46 -3.20 23.22 6.63
C ARG A 46 -3.28 22.77 5.17
N LEU A 47 -3.53 23.69 4.24
CA LEU A 47 -3.63 23.37 2.80
C LEU A 47 -2.33 22.79 2.24
N MET A 48 -1.17 23.33 2.65
CA MET A 48 0.13 22.78 2.30
C MET A 48 0.36 21.39 2.90
N GLY A 49 -0.12 21.14 4.12
CA GLY A 49 -0.08 19.82 4.76
C GLY A 49 -0.90 18.77 4.01
N ASP A 50 -2.11 19.15 3.58
CA ASP A 50 -3.00 18.31 2.77
C ASP A 50 -2.36 18.00 1.40
N ALA A 51 -1.87 19.02 0.70
CA ALA A 51 -1.19 18.86 -0.59
C ALA A 51 0.09 18.01 -0.48
N ARG A 52 0.90 18.20 0.56
CA ARG A 52 2.12 17.41 0.81
C ARG A 52 1.80 15.94 1.03
N SER A 53 0.75 15.63 1.79
CA SER A 53 0.33 14.25 2.05
C SER A 53 -0.09 13.56 0.75
N GLU A 54 -0.88 14.22 -0.09
CA GLU A 54 -1.28 13.65 -1.39
C GLU A 54 -0.11 13.55 -2.38
N LEU A 55 0.84 14.50 -2.39
CA LEU A 55 2.06 14.40 -3.19
C LEU A 55 2.92 13.21 -2.78
N PHE A 56 3.13 13.01 -1.48
CA PHE A 56 3.86 11.85 -0.97
C PHE A 56 3.19 10.55 -1.42
N HIS A 57 1.88 10.49 -1.33
CA HIS A 57 1.13 9.33 -1.79
C HIS A 57 1.21 9.09 -3.29
N TYR A 58 1.26 10.14 -4.10
CA TYR A 58 1.47 10.05 -5.54
C TYR A 58 2.87 9.52 -5.84
N GLU A 59 3.92 10.13 -5.28
CA GLU A 59 5.32 9.76 -5.53
C GLU A 59 5.70 8.37 -4.99
N VAL A 60 5.30 8.05 -3.76
CA VAL A 60 5.63 6.77 -3.13
C VAL A 60 4.90 5.61 -3.81
N ARG A 61 3.65 5.78 -4.25
CA ARG A 61 2.97 4.70 -4.99
C ARG A 61 3.44 4.54 -6.43
N CYS A 62 3.92 5.60 -7.08
CA CYS A 62 4.67 5.44 -8.32
C CYS A 62 5.91 4.54 -8.16
N THR A 63 6.44 4.41 -6.93
CA THR A 63 7.64 3.61 -6.65
C THR A 63 7.34 2.16 -6.21
N TYR A 64 6.17 1.89 -5.61
CA TYR A 64 5.87 0.57 -4.99
C TYR A 64 4.59 -0.13 -5.47
N ASP A 65 3.66 0.55 -6.14
CA ASP A 65 2.41 -0.03 -6.65
C ASP A 65 2.41 -0.09 -8.18
N SER A 66 3.51 -0.58 -8.79
CA SER A 66 3.44 -0.94 -10.22
C SER A 66 2.47 -2.12 -10.40
N PRO A 67 1.81 -2.25 -11.57
CA PRO A 67 0.94 -3.40 -11.86
C PRO A 67 1.64 -4.74 -11.62
N GLU A 68 2.94 -4.80 -11.90
CA GLU A 68 3.81 -5.95 -11.72
C GLU A 68 3.99 -6.32 -10.23
N VAL A 69 4.12 -5.33 -9.34
CA VAL A 69 4.21 -5.56 -7.89
C VAL A 69 2.86 -5.97 -7.29
N ALA A 70 1.76 -5.43 -7.82
CA ALA A 70 0.42 -5.87 -7.43
C ALA A 70 0.13 -7.30 -7.89
N GLU A 71 0.56 -7.67 -9.10
CA GLU A 71 0.47 -9.04 -9.62
C GLU A 71 1.34 -10.01 -8.82
N SER A 72 2.59 -9.62 -8.52
CA SER A 72 3.50 -10.41 -7.68
C SER A 72 2.89 -10.68 -6.30
N ARG A 73 2.26 -9.66 -5.67
CA ARG A 73 1.54 -9.83 -4.39
C ARG A 73 0.36 -10.80 -4.52
N ARG A 74 -0.45 -10.69 -5.58
CA ARG A 74 -1.56 -11.64 -5.83
C ARG A 74 -1.06 -13.07 -5.99
N ILE A 75 0.03 -13.28 -6.73
CA ILE A 75 0.61 -14.61 -6.95
C ILE A 75 1.09 -15.21 -5.62
N VAL A 76 1.78 -14.43 -4.79
CA VAL A 76 2.24 -14.87 -3.47
C VAL A 76 1.06 -15.20 -2.55
N GLU A 77 0.02 -14.36 -2.51
CA GLU A 77 -1.19 -14.62 -1.72
C GLU A 77 -1.93 -15.88 -2.17
N GLN A 78 -2.04 -16.10 -3.49
CA GLN A 78 -2.64 -17.32 -4.04
C GLN A 78 -1.82 -18.57 -3.68
N ALA A 79 -0.49 -18.50 -3.77
CA ALA A 79 0.38 -19.59 -3.38
C ALA A 79 0.25 -19.92 -1.88
N GLN A 80 0.21 -18.90 -1.02
CA GLN A 80 0.04 -19.09 0.42
C GLN A 80 -1.33 -19.69 0.77
N GLN A 81 -2.39 -19.27 0.07
CA GLN A 81 -3.73 -19.87 0.23
C GLN A 81 -3.75 -21.34 -0.18
N GLN A 82 -3.14 -21.68 -1.32
CA GLN A 82 -3.03 -23.08 -1.77
C GLN A 82 -2.22 -23.92 -0.79
N MET A 83 -1.12 -23.39 -0.24
CA MET A 83 -0.34 -24.09 0.80
C MET A 83 -1.16 -24.33 2.06
N ASN A 84 -1.88 -23.32 2.55
CA ASN A 84 -2.75 -23.47 3.72
C ASN A 84 -3.92 -24.44 3.45
N GLU A 85 -4.44 -24.48 2.23
CA GLU A 85 -5.48 -25.45 1.83
C GLU A 85 -4.94 -26.88 1.74
N LEU A 86 -3.66 -27.06 1.34
CA LEU A 86 -2.97 -28.35 1.31
C LEU A 86 -2.56 -28.83 2.72
N GLU A 87 -2.20 -27.92 3.63
CA GLU A 87 -1.90 -28.23 5.03
C GLU A 87 -3.16 -28.62 5.85
N LEU A 88 -4.37 -28.38 5.31
CA LEU A 88 -5.65 -28.74 5.94
C LEU A 88 -6.13 -30.18 5.63
N ASP A 89 -5.31 -31.03 5.01
CA ASP A 89 -5.55 -32.49 4.97
C ASP A 89 -4.78 -33.17 6.13
N PRO A 90 -5.39 -33.41 7.30
CA PRO A 90 -4.79 -34.22 8.35
C PRO A 90 -4.91 -35.70 7.97
N ARG A 91 -4.25 -36.09 6.88
CA ARG A 91 -3.81 -37.47 6.73
C ARG A 91 -2.43 -37.54 7.36
N GLU A 92 -2.40 -37.99 8.61
CA GLU A 92 -1.19 -38.51 9.21
C GLU A 92 -0.56 -39.49 8.20
N PRO A 93 0.68 -39.29 7.75
CA PRO A 93 1.35 -40.33 7.01
C PRO A 93 1.45 -41.52 7.96
N ASP A 94 0.87 -42.66 7.59
CA ASP A 94 1.06 -43.92 8.29
C ASP A 94 2.57 -44.21 8.30
N VAL A 95 3.22 -43.83 9.41
CA VAL A 95 4.61 -44.17 9.68
C VAL A 95 4.58 -45.62 10.15
N ASP A 96 4.37 -46.54 9.21
CA ASP A 96 4.61 -47.95 9.49
C ASP A 96 6.12 -48.12 9.63
N ASP A 97 6.52 -48.53 10.83
CA ASP A 97 7.85 -48.96 11.25
C ASP A 97 8.44 -49.93 10.22
N GLU A 98 9.49 -49.53 9.49
CA GLU A 98 10.54 -50.44 9.05
C GLU A 98 11.78 -49.66 8.59
N GLU A 99 12.93 -50.00 9.20
CA GLU A 99 14.30 -49.55 8.91
C GLU A 99 14.80 -48.24 9.58
N ASN A 100 14.79 -48.29 10.91
CA ASN A 100 15.66 -47.51 11.80
C ASN A 100 17.13 -47.95 11.66
N ASP A 101 17.85 -47.48 10.62
CA ASP A 101 19.31 -47.65 10.48
C ASP A 101 19.98 -46.46 9.79
N GLU A 102 19.78 -45.24 10.30
CA GLU A 102 20.56 -44.08 9.84
C GLU A 102 21.79 -43.80 10.74
N PRO A 103 23.02 -43.88 10.19
CA PRO A 103 24.27 -44.00 10.96
C PRO A 103 24.80 -42.69 11.59
N TRP A 104 24.09 -41.57 11.45
CA TRP A 104 24.52 -40.27 11.99
C TRP A 104 24.04 -40.00 13.43
N ARG A 105 23.40 -41.00 14.08
CA ARG A 105 22.95 -40.92 15.49
C ARG A 105 23.93 -41.46 16.52
N SER A 106 25.06 -42.05 16.12
CA SER A 106 26.07 -42.52 17.08
C SER A 106 27.04 -41.39 17.44
N ARG A 107 27.02 -40.98 18.70
CA ARG A 107 27.96 -40.06 19.33
C ARG A 107 28.93 -40.84 20.20
#